data_AF-A0A140L827-F1
#
_entry.id   AF-A0A140L827-F1
#
_cell.length_a   1.000
_cell.length_b   1.000
_cell.length_c   1.000
_cell.angle_alpha   90.00
_cell.angle_beta   90.00
_cell.angle_gamma   90.00
#
_symmetry.space_group_name_H-M   'P 1'
#
loop_
_entity.id
_entity.type
_entity.pdbx_description
1 polymer ?
#
loop_
_entity_poly.entity_id
_entity_poly.type
_entity_poly.pdbx_seq_one_letter_code
_entity_poly.pdbx_strand_id
1 'polypeptide(L)'
;MHVASSIERIKSGKDIVNNQLENIKKVYEREFEVANFLRKRIQDQFKIKVPEDEVGFVAMFLCLEEEVMEKDERVGIVVAMHGEAAATSIADVSNRLLGEDIVVGYNMPLDQKPEVALDNLTNIVRRINKGKGVLLLVDMGSLALFGDMIYERTGITVKTVEMVSTPMVLEAARKALLKASLEEVYDAVVNLSPYVGRIYRDNVNFDRALEKNVIVTACITGEGTAVKLKNFLEKELHLREKGIDVIPLKIENKRDFRRKLTRIREEKNVLAVVSAVDPEDESFVYISTSEIFDRRNIHRLQGKIDALSQLETIDNMRDVIKENLGIDSERYIFSFKKFFVTLMNAGVELNKDITIGLIIHIACAIERILRRRELPLIKNFDDFIKHYPDEFDLIKKAVTFFEEEFDIEIPDGECVMIMKLVYSL
;
A
#
# COMPACT_ATOMS: atom_id res chain seq x y z
N MET A 1 -12.99 -45.59 22.70
CA MET A 1 -13.02 -46.38 21.44
C MET A 1 -11.79 -47.28 21.33
N HIS A 2 -10.56 -46.74 21.43
CA HIS A 2 -9.31 -47.52 21.36
C HIS A 2 -9.27 -48.73 22.32
N VAL A 3 -9.48 -48.51 23.62
CA VAL A 3 -9.46 -49.57 24.65
C VAL A 3 -10.43 -50.74 24.32
N ALA A 4 -11.62 -50.44 23.78
CA ALA A 4 -12.58 -51.48 23.42
C ALA A 4 -12.05 -52.37 22.27
N SER A 5 -11.43 -51.75 21.25
CA SER A 5 -10.79 -52.46 20.14
C SER A 5 -9.57 -53.25 20.60
N SER A 6 -8.76 -52.70 21.50
CA SER A 6 -7.59 -53.39 22.07
C SER A 6 -7.99 -54.62 22.89
N ILE A 7 -9.06 -54.54 23.67
CA ILE A 7 -9.61 -55.71 24.39
C ILE A 7 -10.05 -56.81 23.42
N GLU A 8 -10.72 -56.44 22.32
CA GLU A 8 -11.17 -57.40 21.30
C GLU A 8 -10.00 -58.07 20.57
N ARG A 9 -8.94 -57.30 20.26
CA ARG A 9 -7.69 -57.81 19.69
C ARG A 9 -6.98 -58.78 20.63
N ILE A 10 -6.87 -58.44 21.91
CA ILE A 10 -6.25 -59.31 22.92
C ILE A 10 -7.04 -60.62 23.07
N LYS A 11 -8.38 -60.55 23.12
CA LYS A 11 -9.24 -61.74 23.21
C LYS A 11 -9.18 -62.62 21.96
N SER A 12 -8.93 -62.03 20.80
CA SER A 12 -8.75 -62.76 19.52
C SER A 12 -7.32 -63.22 19.28
N GLY A 13 -6.41 -63.06 20.25
CA GLY A 13 -5.02 -63.54 20.18
C GLY A 13 -4.15 -62.77 19.18
N LYS A 14 -4.53 -61.55 18.81
CA LYS A 14 -3.74 -60.70 17.90
C LYS A 14 -2.73 -59.89 18.68
N ASP A 15 -1.51 -59.81 18.16
CA ASP A 15 -0.45 -59.01 18.77
C ASP A 15 -0.75 -57.50 18.70
N ILE A 16 -0.25 -56.78 19.70
CA ILE A 16 -0.23 -55.32 19.78
C ILE A 16 1.24 -54.94 19.93
N VAL A 17 1.75 -54.18 18.97
CA VAL A 17 3.15 -53.76 18.91
C VAL A 17 3.20 -52.24 18.81
N ASN A 18 4.01 -51.61 19.66
CA ASN A 18 4.28 -50.18 19.66
C ASN A 18 5.78 -49.96 19.48
N ASN A 19 6.18 -49.60 18.26
CA ASN A 19 7.58 -49.38 17.88
C ASN A 19 8.24 -48.17 18.58
N GLN A 20 7.48 -47.36 19.33
CA GLN A 20 7.96 -46.17 20.03
C GLN A 20 7.95 -46.32 21.55
N LEU A 21 7.66 -47.51 22.09
CA LEU A 21 7.47 -47.75 23.53
C LEU A 21 8.61 -47.21 24.41
N GLU A 22 9.86 -47.47 24.04
CA GLU A 22 11.02 -47.02 24.82
C GLU A 22 11.22 -45.51 24.82
N ASN A 23 10.82 -44.82 23.74
CA ASN A 23 10.83 -43.36 23.69
C ASN A 23 9.69 -42.79 24.54
N ILE A 24 8.50 -43.39 24.49
CA ILE A 24 7.33 -42.96 25.28
C ILE A 24 7.64 -43.07 26.78
N LYS A 25 8.24 -44.17 27.24
CA LYS A 25 8.67 -44.36 28.64
C LYS A 25 9.62 -43.27 29.13
N LYS A 26 10.51 -42.77 28.25
CA LYS A 26 11.51 -41.75 28.59
C LYS A 26 10.95 -40.33 28.55
N VAL A 27 10.10 -40.03 27.59
CA VAL A 27 9.59 -38.67 27.33
C VAL A 27 8.37 -38.35 28.18
N TYR A 28 7.50 -39.34 28.41
CA TYR A 28 6.19 -39.18 29.06
C TYR A 28 6.08 -40.09 30.29
N GLU A 29 7.03 -39.95 31.22
CA GLU A 29 7.17 -40.82 32.39
C GLU A 29 5.89 -40.83 33.25
N ARG A 30 5.28 -39.66 33.48
CA ARG A 30 4.08 -39.50 34.31
C ARG A 30 2.84 -40.12 33.65
N GLU A 31 2.66 -39.88 32.37
CA GLU A 31 1.53 -40.39 31.58
C GLU A 31 1.64 -41.90 31.43
N PHE A 32 2.86 -42.41 31.32
CA PHE A 32 3.14 -43.84 31.29
C PHE A 32 2.84 -44.51 32.65
N GLU A 33 3.08 -43.84 33.78
CA GLU A 33 2.66 -44.32 35.11
C GLU A 33 1.13 -44.38 35.23
N VAL A 34 0.42 -43.33 34.78
CA VAL A 34 -1.05 -43.28 34.79
C VAL A 34 -1.64 -44.35 33.85
N ALA A 35 -1.07 -44.51 32.66
CA ALA A 35 -1.45 -45.56 31.72
C ALA A 35 -1.23 -46.96 32.32
N ASN A 36 -0.16 -47.17 33.08
CA ASN A 36 0.08 -48.42 33.81
C ASN A 36 -0.95 -48.66 34.92
N PHE A 37 -1.43 -47.61 35.58
CA PHE A 37 -2.54 -47.73 36.52
C PHE A 37 -3.83 -48.17 35.81
N LEU A 38 -4.16 -47.56 34.67
CA LEU A 38 -5.30 -47.95 33.84
C LEU A 38 -5.20 -49.38 33.33
N ARG A 39 -4.01 -49.81 32.93
CA ARG A 39 -3.72 -51.21 32.54
C ARG A 39 -4.14 -52.18 33.63
N LYS A 40 -3.75 -51.95 34.89
CA LYS A 40 -4.13 -52.83 36.02
C LYS A 40 -5.65 -52.94 36.14
N ARG A 41 -6.37 -51.82 36.09
CA ARG A 41 -7.85 -51.79 36.15
C ARG A 41 -8.50 -52.59 35.02
N ILE A 42 -8.00 -52.45 33.79
CA ILE A 42 -8.52 -53.18 32.62
C ILE A 42 -8.25 -54.69 32.76
N GLN A 43 -7.06 -55.08 33.19
CA GLN A 43 -6.72 -56.49 33.43
C GLN A 43 -7.62 -57.11 34.51
N ASP A 44 -7.87 -56.38 35.60
CA ASP A 44 -8.70 -56.87 36.71
C ASP A 44 -10.17 -57.04 36.33
N GLN A 45 -10.71 -56.11 35.55
CA GLN A 45 -12.12 -56.08 35.13
C GLN A 45 -12.42 -57.09 34.02
N PHE A 46 -11.55 -57.19 33.01
CA PHE A 46 -11.79 -58.02 31.83
C PHE A 46 -11.07 -59.38 31.87
N LYS A 47 -10.27 -59.63 32.92
CA LYS A 47 -9.49 -60.87 33.12
C LYS A 47 -8.61 -61.23 31.91
N ILE A 48 -7.98 -60.22 31.32
CA ILE A 48 -7.04 -60.35 30.19
C ILE A 48 -5.64 -59.90 30.62
N LYS A 49 -4.62 -60.34 29.88
CA LYS A 49 -3.25 -59.81 30.01
C LYS A 49 -3.05 -58.70 28.98
N VAL A 50 -2.84 -57.48 29.45
CA VAL A 50 -2.62 -56.32 28.57
C VAL A 50 -1.11 -56.15 28.35
N PRO A 51 -0.63 -56.15 27.10
CA PRO A 51 0.79 -55.97 26.77
C PRO A 51 1.25 -54.54 27.12
N GLU A 52 2.56 -54.37 27.32
CA GLU A 52 3.15 -53.08 27.66
C GLU A 52 3.06 -52.08 26.48
N ASP A 53 3.09 -52.58 25.25
CA ASP A 53 2.86 -51.79 24.03
C ASP A 53 1.53 -51.01 24.05
N GLU A 54 0.48 -51.61 24.62
CA GLU A 54 -0.82 -50.95 24.80
C GLU A 54 -0.76 -49.84 25.85
N VAL A 55 0.08 -50.01 26.88
CA VAL A 55 0.35 -48.94 27.85
C VAL A 55 0.99 -47.74 27.15
N GLY A 56 1.90 -47.99 26.20
CA GLY A 56 2.49 -46.93 25.37
C GLY A 56 1.45 -46.18 24.54
N PHE A 57 0.48 -46.89 23.94
CA PHE A 57 -0.61 -46.23 23.21
C PHE A 57 -1.54 -45.44 24.13
N VAL A 58 -1.91 -46.00 25.28
CA VAL A 58 -2.74 -45.29 26.28
C VAL A 58 -2.01 -44.06 26.80
N ALA A 59 -0.71 -44.15 27.08
CA ALA A 59 0.11 -43.01 27.47
C ALA A 59 0.08 -41.92 26.39
N MET A 60 0.28 -42.25 25.11
CA MET A 60 0.13 -41.28 24.02
C MET A 60 -1.25 -40.61 23.98
N PHE A 61 -2.33 -41.33 24.30
CA PHE A 61 -3.66 -40.74 24.39
C PHE A 61 -3.83 -39.78 25.57
N LEU A 62 -3.09 -40.00 26.66
CA LEU A 62 -3.04 -39.08 27.80
C LEU A 62 -2.15 -37.86 27.49
N CYS A 63 -1.13 -38.02 26.65
CA CYS A 63 -0.25 -36.94 26.19
C CYS A 63 -0.91 -36.02 25.15
N LEU A 64 -2.05 -36.38 24.56
CA LEU A 64 -2.71 -35.58 23.50
C LEU A 64 -3.13 -34.17 23.98
N GLU A 65 -3.07 -33.90 25.29
CA GLU A 65 -3.28 -32.57 25.90
C GLU A 65 -2.03 -31.98 26.60
N GLU A 66 -0.91 -32.72 26.71
CA GLU A 66 0.35 -32.08 27.11
C GLU A 66 0.97 -31.42 25.87
N GLU A 67 0.47 -30.21 25.63
CA GLU A 67 1.15 -29.18 24.87
C GLU A 67 2.64 -29.19 25.26
N VAL A 68 3.49 -29.78 24.40
CA VAL A 68 4.68 -29.04 23.98
C VAL A 68 4.14 -27.64 23.75
N MET A 69 4.64 -26.64 24.49
CA MET A 69 4.25 -25.24 24.35
C MET A 69 4.46 -24.79 22.89
N GLU A 70 3.60 -25.25 21.98
CA GLU A 70 3.34 -24.67 20.71
C GLU A 70 2.81 -23.31 21.12
N LYS A 71 3.65 -22.28 20.89
CA LYS A 71 3.16 -20.91 20.83
C LYS A 71 1.82 -20.98 20.10
N ASP A 72 0.76 -20.43 20.70
CA ASP A 72 -0.58 -20.38 20.11
C ASP A 72 -0.56 -19.50 18.84
N GLU A 73 0.12 -20.00 17.82
CA GLU A 73 0.41 -19.35 16.55
C GLU A 73 -0.79 -19.53 15.66
N ARG A 74 -1.69 -18.56 15.76
CA ARG A 74 -2.89 -18.43 14.95
C ARG A 74 -3.03 -17.03 14.39
N VAL A 75 -3.83 -16.93 13.34
CA VAL A 75 -4.16 -15.64 12.70
C VAL A 75 -5.07 -14.85 13.65
N GLY A 76 -4.73 -13.60 13.92
CA GLY A 76 -5.62 -12.70 14.65
C GLY A 76 -6.77 -12.22 13.76
N ILE A 77 -7.99 -12.13 14.28
CA ILE A 77 -9.16 -11.70 13.52
C ILE A 77 -9.69 -10.39 14.09
N VAL A 78 -9.71 -9.34 13.25
CA VAL A 78 -10.33 -8.04 13.60
C VAL A 78 -11.47 -7.76 12.64
N VAL A 79 -12.62 -7.39 13.18
CA VAL A 79 -13.69 -6.76 12.43
C VAL A 79 -13.65 -5.27 12.72
N ALA A 80 -13.59 -4.42 11.70
CA ALA A 80 -13.62 -2.97 11.84
C ALA A 80 -14.75 -2.39 10.98
N MET A 81 -15.69 -1.66 11.58
CA MET A 81 -16.85 -1.12 10.86
C MET A 81 -17.19 0.27 11.36
N HIS A 82 -17.81 1.07 10.49
CA HIS A 82 -18.39 2.35 10.85
C HIS A 82 -19.62 2.17 11.75
N GLY A 83 -19.87 3.18 12.58
CA GLY A 83 -20.97 3.20 13.54
C GLY A 83 -20.62 2.61 14.89
N GLU A 84 -21.59 2.61 15.81
CA GLU A 84 -21.33 2.44 17.25
C GLU A 84 -21.20 0.99 17.73
N ALA A 85 -21.73 0.02 16.99
CA ALA A 85 -21.90 -1.35 17.50
C ALA A 85 -21.72 -2.48 16.47
N ALA A 86 -21.60 -2.16 15.17
CA ALA A 86 -21.68 -3.18 14.12
C ALA A 86 -20.55 -4.22 14.22
N ALA A 87 -19.31 -3.78 14.36
CA ALA A 87 -18.16 -4.68 14.44
C ALA A 87 -18.17 -5.50 15.73
N THR A 88 -18.46 -4.88 16.87
CA THR A 88 -18.53 -5.58 18.16
C THR A 88 -19.69 -6.58 18.20
N SER A 89 -20.82 -6.27 17.55
CA SER A 89 -21.94 -7.21 17.46
C SER A 89 -21.59 -8.44 16.63
N ILE A 90 -20.90 -8.27 15.49
CA ILE A 90 -20.46 -9.39 14.66
C ILE A 90 -19.41 -10.23 15.40
N ALA A 91 -18.49 -9.59 16.11
CA ALA A 91 -17.49 -10.28 16.94
C ALA A 91 -18.13 -11.11 18.06
N ASP A 92 -19.07 -10.53 18.82
CA ASP A 92 -19.79 -11.23 19.90
C ASP A 92 -20.55 -12.44 19.37
N VAL A 93 -21.30 -12.29 18.27
CA VAL A 93 -22.01 -13.43 17.65
C VAL A 93 -21.04 -14.52 17.21
N SER A 94 -19.93 -14.15 16.57
CA SER A 94 -18.94 -15.13 16.07
C SER A 94 -18.26 -15.89 17.21
N ASN A 95 -17.84 -15.19 18.27
CA ASN A 95 -17.19 -15.79 19.42
C ASN A 95 -18.15 -16.72 20.19
N ARG A 96 -19.40 -16.30 20.40
CA ARG A 96 -20.43 -17.14 21.06
C ARG A 96 -20.73 -18.42 20.29
N LEU A 97 -20.82 -18.35 18.96
CA LEU A 97 -21.10 -19.51 18.13
C LEU A 97 -19.93 -20.51 18.11
N LEU A 98 -18.68 -20.01 18.20
CA LEU A 98 -17.49 -20.86 18.23
C LEU A 98 -17.09 -21.31 19.64
N GLY A 99 -17.61 -20.66 20.68
CA GLY A 99 -17.25 -20.91 22.07
C GLY A 99 -15.86 -20.39 22.45
N GLU A 100 -15.30 -19.46 21.67
CA GLU A 100 -13.91 -18.99 21.78
C GLU A 100 -13.81 -17.48 21.51
N ASP A 101 -13.05 -16.76 22.32
CA ASP A 101 -12.82 -15.31 22.17
C ASP A 101 -11.66 -15.03 21.22
N ILE A 102 -11.88 -15.26 19.92
CA ILE A 102 -10.86 -15.09 18.87
C ILE A 102 -11.05 -13.83 18.01
N VAL A 103 -12.28 -13.34 17.88
CA VAL A 103 -12.62 -12.17 17.06
C VAL A 103 -12.66 -10.91 17.92
N VAL A 104 -11.99 -9.86 17.46
CA VAL A 104 -12.03 -8.52 18.08
C VAL A 104 -12.81 -7.57 17.19
N GLY A 105 -13.83 -6.91 17.73
CA GLY A 105 -14.58 -5.86 17.04
C GLY A 105 -14.03 -4.46 17.34
N TYR A 106 -13.90 -3.63 16.32
CA TYR A 106 -13.57 -2.21 16.39
C TYR A 106 -14.66 -1.37 15.71
N ASN A 107 -15.35 -0.55 16.49
CA ASN A 107 -16.36 0.37 15.99
C ASN A 107 -15.70 1.73 15.72
N MET A 108 -15.89 2.27 14.53
CA MET A 108 -15.43 3.61 14.13
C MET A 108 -16.63 4.56 14.11
N PRO A 109 -16.83 5.42 15.14
CA PRO A 109 -17.83 6.46 15.10
C PRO A 109 -17.69 7.34 13.85
N LEU A 110 -18.81 7.83 13.31
CA LEU A 110 -18.81 8.57 12.04
C LEU A 110 -18.09 9.93 12.12
N ASP A 111 -17.97 10.49 13.33
CA ASP A 111 -17.24 11.71 13.63
C ASP A 111 -15.76 11.45 13.95
N GLN A 112 -15.34 10.19 14.09
CA GLN A 112 -13.96 9.83 14.35
C GLN A 112 -13.11 10.03 13.09
N LYS A 113 -11.99 10.74 13.26
CA LYS A 113 -11.03 10.92 12.16
C LYS A 113 -10.30 9.62 11.82
N PRO A 114 -10.03 9.34 10.53
CA PRO A 114 -9.33 8.14 10.09
C PRO A 114 -7.97 7.90 10.77
N GLU A 115 -7.23 8.96 11.08
CA GLU A 115 -5.91 8.84 11.71
C GLU A 115 -6.00 8.23 13.11
N VAL A 116 -7.02 8.64 13.88
CA VAL A 116 -7.29 8.10 15.23
C VAL A 116 -7.72 6.64 15.13
N ALA A 117 -8.56 6.32 14.14
CA ALA A 117 -8.99 4.94 13.92
C ALA A 117 -7.83 4.02 13.53
N LEU A 118 -6.91 4.51 12.71
CA LEU A 118 -5.70 3.79 12.33
C LEU A 118 -4.79 3.51 13.52
N ASP A 119 -4.58 4.49 14.40
CA ASP A 119 -3.77 4.31 15.62
C ASP A 119 -4.37 3.24 16.54
N ASN A 120 -5.68 3.30 16.77
CA ASN A 120 -6.40 2.31 17.57
C ASN A 120 -6.31 0.91 16.96
N LEU A 121 -6.56 0.77 15.66
CA LEU A 121 -6.45 -0.50 14.96
C LEU A 121 -5.01 -1.03 14.96
N THR A 122 -4.00 -0.17 14.82
CA THR A 122 -2.59 -0.55 14.92
C THR A 122 -2.29 -1.20 16.27
N ASN A 123 -2.80 -0.61 17.37
CA ASN A 123 -2.64 -1.16 18.72
C ASN A 123 -3.37 -2.48 18.90
N ILE A 124 -4.58 -2.61 18.34
CA ILE A 124 -5.33 -3.87 18.33
C ILE A 124 -4.54 -4.95 17.58
N VAL A 125 -4.06 -4.67 16.37
CA VAL A 125 -3.27 -5.60 15.55
C VAL A 125 -2.01 -6.07 16.29
N ARG A 126 -1.27 -5.15 16.92
CA ARG A 126 -0.08 -5.50 17.73
C ARG A 126 -0.42 -6.46 18.87
N ARG A 127 -1.53 -6.22 19.56
CA ARG A 127 -1.96 -7.02 20.72
C ARG A 127 -2.39 -8.43 20.33
N ILE A 128 -3.10 -8.58 19.21
CA ILE A 128 -3.69 -9.87 18.81
C ILE A 128 -2.80 -10.69 17.90
N ASN A 129 -1.75 -10.11 17.32
CA ASN A 129 -0.84 -10.84 16.46
C ASN A 129 -0.11 -11.92 17.26
N LYS A 130 -0.41 -13.19 16.98
CA LYS A 130 0.24 -14.34 17.62
C LYS A 130 1.29 -15.01 16.74
N GLY A 131 1.83 -14.30 15.74
CA GLY A 131 2.94 -14.80 14.90
C GLY A 131 2.53 -15.19 13.48
N LYS A 132 1.24 -15.41 13.20
CA LYS A 132 0.73 -15.68 11.84
C LYS A 132 0.10 -14.47 11.14
N GLY A 133 0.26 -13.26 11.69
CA GLY A 133 -0.34 -12.04 11.14
C GLY A 133 -1.82 -11.90 11.51
N VAL A 134 -2.50 -10.97 10.84
CA VAL A 134 -3.88 -10.57 11.17
C VAL A 134 -4.75 -10.48 9.90
N LEU A 135 -5.97 -10.97 9.98
CA LEU A 135 -7.01 -10.67 9.01
C LEU A 135 -7.88 -9.51 9.51
N LEU A 136 -7.93 -8.44 8.73
CA LEU A 136 -8.74 -7.26 8.96
C LEU A 136 -9.99 -7.31 8.06
N LEU A 137 -11.14 -7.51 8.68
CA LEU A 137 -12.45 -7.64 8.04
C LEU A 137 -13.17 -6.29 8.17
N VAL A 138 -13.45 -5.63 7.06
CA VAL A 138 -13.97 -4.25 7.05
C VAL A 138 -15.28 -4.11 6.30
N ASP A 139 -16.05 -3.08 6.62
CA ASP A 139 -17.24 -2.73 5.85
C ASP A 139 -16.89 -2.07 4.52
N MET A 140 -16.30 -0.87 4.57
CA MET A 140 -16.12 0.03 3.43
C MET A 140 -15.06 1.12 3.70
N GLY A 141 -14.81 1.96 2.69
CA GLY A 141 -14.12 3.24 2.84
C GLY A 141 -12.62 3.11 3.12
N SER A 142 -12.09 4.04 3.92
CA SER A 142 -10.64 4.14 4.21
C SER A 142 -10.09 2.93 4.96
N LEU A 143 -10.94 2.23 5.75
CA LEU A 143 -10.56 1.03 6.50
C LEU A 143 -9.98 -0.07 5.61
N ALA A 144 -10.35 -0.09 4.33
CA ALA A 144 -9.84 -1.02 3.34
C ALA A 144 -8.33 -0.91 3.07
N LEU A 145 -7.75 0.27 3.28
CA LEU A 145 -6.33 0.56 3.05
C LEU A 145 -5.51 0.45 4.34
N PHE A 146 -6.17 0.30 5.50
CA PHE A 146 -5.48 0.31 6.80
C PHE A 146 -4.57 -0.91 6.99
N GLY A 147 -4.86 -2.05 6.34
CA GLY A 147 -3.98 -3.21 6.41
C GLY A 147 -2.55 -2.90 5.98
N ASP A 148 -2.40 -2.16 4.87
CA ASP A 148 -1.11 -1.76 4.33
C ASP A 148 -0.41 -0.73 5.23
N MET A 149 -1.14 0.25 5.75
CA MET A 149 -0.60 1.27 6.65
C MET A 149 -0.16 0.68 8.00
N ILE A 150 -0.91 -0.30 8.51
CA ILE A 150 -0.55 -1.02 9.74
C ILE A 150 0.69 -1.87 9.49
N TYR A 151 0.79 -2.54 8.35
CA TYR A 151 2.00 -3.27 7.97
C TYR A 151 3.21 -2.35 7.95
N GLU A 152 3.11 -1.20 7.30
CA GLU A 152 4.19 -0.20 7.23
C GLU A 152 4.68 0.23 8.62
N ARG A 153 3.75 0.44 9.57
CA ARG A 153 4.05 0.88 10.95
C ARG A 153 4.57 -0.21 11.88
N THR A 154 4.37 -1.49 11.53
CA THR A 154 4.57 -2.59 12.50
C THR A 154 5.35 -3.77 11.97
N GLY A 155 5.48 -3.92 10.65
CA GLY A 155 5.97 -5.13 9.99
C GLY A 155 5.03 -6.33 10.11
N ILE A 156 3.87 -6.21 10.76
CA ILE A 156 2.92 -7.30 10.92
C ILE A 156 2.11 -7.44 9.64
N THR A 157 2.14 -8.61 9.02
CA THR A 157 1.32 -8.88 7.83
C THR A 157 -0.16 -8.81 8.18
N VAL A 158 -0.87 -7.88 7.55
CA VAL A 158 -2.32 -7.72 7.67
C VAL A 158 -2.95 -7.93 6.30
N LYS A 159 -3.91 -8.85 6.17
CA LYS A 159 -4.73 -8.94 4.95
C LYS A 159 -6.11 -8.34 5.19
N THR A 160 -6.63 -7.61 4.23
CA THR A 160 -7.91 -6.90 4.37
C THR A 160 -8.97 -7.44 3.43
N VAL A 161 -10.17 -7.71 3.95
CA VAL A 161 -11.35 -8.10 3.17
C VAL A 161 -12.47 -7.11 3.45
N GLU A 162 -13.13 -6.62 2.40
CA GLU A 162 -14.25 -5.66 2.49
C GLU A 162 -15.62 -6.34 2.42
N MET A 163 -16.67 -5.54 2.62
CA MET A 163 -18.07 -5.97 2.51
C MET A 163 -18.35 -7.21 3.37
N VAL A 164 -17.76 -7.21 4.56
CA VAL A 164 -17.81 -8.38 5.42
C VAL A 164 -19.20 -8.55 6.02
N SER A 165 -19.55 -9.81 6.23
CA SER A 165 -20.80 -10.23 6.85
C SER A 165 -20.50 -11.25 7.94
N THR A 166 -21.46 -11.48 8.85
CA THR A 166 -21.28 -12.44 9.95
C THR A 166 -20.79 -13.83 9.51
N PRO A 167 -21.32 -14.45 8.43
CA PRO A 167 -20.82 -15.75 7.95
C PRO A 167 -19.34 -15.72 7.52
N MET A 168 -18.89 -14.61 6.93
CA MET A 168 -17.49 -14.43 6.53
C MET A 168 -16.56 -14.36 7.74
N VAL A 169 -16.96 -13.61 8.77
CA VAL A 169 -16.19 -13.51 10.02
C VAL A 169 -16.15 -14.85 10.74
N LEU A 170 -17.27 -15.58 10.78
CA LEU A 170 -17.36 -16.90 11.37
C LEU A 170 -16.43 -17.90 10.68
N GLU A 171 -16.38 -17.91 9.35
CA GLU A 171 -15.47 -18.77 8.60
C GLU A 171 -14.00 -18.41 8.85
N ALA A 172 -13.69 -17.10 8.88
CA ALA A 172 -12.33 -16.63 9.20
C ALA A 172 -11.87 -17.12 10.58
N ALA A 173 -12.72 -16.92 11.59
CA ALA A 173 -12.47 -17.32 12.96
C ALA A 173 -12.33 -18.85 13.08
N ARG A 174 -13.21 -19.62 12.42
CA ARG A 174 -13.12 -21.08 12.38
C ARG A 174 -11.80 -21.57 11.78
N LYS A 175 -11.36 -20.97 10.66
CA LYS A 175 -10.07 -21.32 10.01
C LYS A 175 -8.87 -20.94 10.88
N ALA A 176 -8.94 -19.79 11.55
CA ALA A 176 -7.89 -19.37 12.47
C ALA A 176 -7.76 -20.31 13.68
N LEU A 177 -8.87 -20.81 14.24
CA LEU A 177 -8.86 -21.84 15.30
C LEU A 177 -8.24 -23.16 14.83
N LEU A 178 -8.42 -23.51 13.56
CA LEU A 178 -7.75 -24.66 12.93
C LEU A 178 -6.27 -24.39 12.61
N LYS A 179 -5.68 -23.31 13.13
CA LYS A 179 -4.28 -22.90 12.94
C LYS A 179 -3.88 -22.73 11.46
N ALA A 180 -4.84 -22.48 10.56
CA ALA A 180 -4.58 -22.21 9.15
C ALA A 180 -3.68 -20.98 8.97
N SER A 181 -2.97 -20.92 7.85
CA SER A 181 -2.15 -19.76 7.47
C SER A 181 -3.02 -18.55 7.11
N LEU A 182 -2.46 -17.35 7.20
CA LEU A 182 -3.17 -16.11 6.82
C LEU A 182 -3.72 -16.15 5.38
N GLU A 183 -2.98 -16.79 4.47
CA GLU A 183 -3.41 -16.95 3.07
C GLU A 183 -4.66 -17.84 2.97
N GLU A 184 -4.64 -19.00 3.62
CA GLU A 184 -5.76 -19.95 3.63
C GLU A 184 -7.01 -19.36 4.29
N VAL A 185 -6.83 -18.59 5.38
CA VAL A 185 -7.94 -17.88 6.03
C VAL A 185 -8.52 -16.82 5.08
N TYR A 186 -7.66 -16.00 4.46
CA TYR A 186 -8.08 -14.98 3.50
C TYR A 186 -8.85 -15.58 2.31
N ASP A 187 -8.29 -16.61 1.67
CA ASP A 187 -8.90 -17.25 0.52
C ASP A 187 -10.25 -17.91 0.87
N ALA A 188 -10.37 -18.53 2.03
CA ALA A 188 -11.62 -19.12 2.48
C ALA A 188 -12.74 -18.06 2.59
N VAL A 189 -12.41 -16.88 3.13
CA VAL A 189 -13.37 -15.77 3.30
C VAL A 189 -13.75 -15.15 1.96
N VAL A 190 -12.76 -14.90 1.11
CA VAL A 190 -12.93 -14.28 -0.21
C VAL A 190 -13.81 -15.16 -1.12
N ASN A 191 -13.60 -16.47 -1.09
CA ASN A 191 -14.40 -17.43 -1.85
C ASN A 191 -15.81 -17.67 -1.28
N LEU A 192 -16.04 -17.29 -0.01
CA LEU A 192 -17.37 -17.35 0.60
C LEU A 192 -18.30 -16.24 0.06
N SER A 193 -17.73 -15.17 -0.49
CA SER A 193 -18.50 -14.03 -0.98
C SER A 193 -19.08 -14.31 -2.37
N PRO A 194 -20.41 -14.29 -2.55
CA PRO A 194 -21.04 -14.47 -3.86
C PRO A 194 -20.78 -13.30 -4.85
N TYR A 195 -20.17 -12.21 -4.39
CA TYR A 195 -19.94 -10.98 -5.17
C TYR A 195 -18.49 -10.81 -5.66
N VAL A 196 -17.50 -11.43 -4.99
CA VAL A 196 -16.07 -11.25 -5.28
C VAL A 196 -15.69 -11.74 -6.69
N GLY A 197 -16.27 -12.85 -7.14
CA GLY A 197 -16.01 -13.38 -8.49
C GLY A 197 -16.40 -12.46 -9.65
N ARG A 198 -17.23 -11.42 -9.40
CA ARG A 198 -17.61 -10.40 -10.39
C ARG A 198 -16.73 -9.15 -10.29
N ILE A 199 -16.45 -8.65 -9.09
CA ILE A 199 -15.75 -7.37 -8.89
C ILE A 199 -14.27 -7.41 -9.35
N TYR A 200 -13.60 -8.56 -9.20
CA TYR A 200 -12.19 -8.69 -9.59
C TYR A 200 -11.97 -9.02 -11.07
N ARG A 201 -12.97 -9.59 -11.78
CA ARG A 201 -12.86 -9.85 -13.22
C ARG A 201 -13.15 -8.63 -14.09
N ASP A 202 -14.00 -7.73 -13.62
CA ASP A 202 -14.57 -6.68 -14.48
C ASP A 202 -13.80 -5.33 -14.43
N ASN A 203 -12.80 -5.17 -13.56
CA ASN A 203 -12.18 -3.85 -13.29
C ASN A 203 -10.77 -3.63 -13.88
N VAL A 204 -10.27 -4.55 -14.72
CA VAL A 204 -8.96 -4.38 -15.37
C VAL A 204 -9.12 -4.33 -16.89
N ASN A 205 -9.96 -3.42 -17.37
CA ASN A 205 -9.96 -3.06 -18.79
C ASN A 205 -8.83 -2.06 -19.05
N PHE A 206 -7.68 -2.56 -19.51
CA PHE A 206 -6.72 -1.76 -20.27
C PHE A 206 -7.20 -1.64 -21.72
N ASP A 207 -8.39 -1.09 -21.95
CA ASP A 207 -8.97 -0.93 -23.30
C ASP A 207 -8.26 0.16 -24.13
N ARG A 208 -7.30 0.88 -23.53
CA ARG A 208 -6.47 1.90 -24.17
C ARG A 208 -5.00 1.59 -23.91
N ALA A 209 -4.15 1.88 -24.89
CA ALA A 209 -2.70 1.84 -24.72
C ALA A 209 -2.30 2.78 -23.58
N LEU A 210 -1.54 2.26 -22.60
CA LEU A 210 -1.06 3.03 -21.47
C LEU A 210 -0.31 4.28 -21.94
N GLU A 211 -0.56 5.41 -21.28
CA GLU A 211 0.14 6.66 -21.46
C GLU A 211 1.64 6.52 -21.15
N LYS A 212 2.44 7.50 -21.58
CA LYS A 212 3.89 7.52 -21.33
C LYS A 212 4.19 7.73 -19.85
N ASN A 213 3.40 8.56 -19.18
CA ASN A 213 3.56 8.93 -17.77
C ASN A 213 2.73 8.02 -16.87
N VAL A 214 3.37 7.45 -15.87
CA VAL A 214 2.72 6.47 -14.98
C VAL A 214 3.04 6.72 -13.50
N ILE A 215 2.07 6.45 -12.64
CA ILE A 215 2.26 6.25 -11.21
C ILE A 215 2.14 4.76 -10.93
N VAL A 216 3.00 4.23 -10.06
CA VAL A 216 2.93 2.83 -9.66
C VAL A 216 2.34 2.75 -8.26
N THR A 217 1.25 1.99 -8.09
CA THR A 217 0.74 1.62 -6.76
C THR A 217 1.15 0.19 -6.45
N ALA A 218 1.65 -0.08 -5.25
CA ALA A 218 2.17 -1.41 -4.94
C ALA A 218 1.84 -1.88 -3.51
N CYS A 219 1.50 -3.17 -3.38
CA CYS A 219 1.02 -3.75 -2.12
C CYS A 219 1.54 -5.18 -1.92
N ILE A 220 1.85 -5.55 -0.66
CA ILE A 220 2.23 -6.93 -0.25
C ILE A 220 1.00 -7.83 -0.07
N THR A 221 -0.11 -7.26 0.40
CA THR A 221 -1.25 -8.01 0.95
C THR A 221 -2.17 -8.58 -0.15
N GLY A 222 -2.01 -8.09 -1.39
CA GLY A 222 -2.66 -8.59 -2.61
C GLY A 222 -2.75 -7.49 -3.69
N GLU A 223 -3.19 -7.83 -4.90
CA GLU A 223 -3.43 -6.81 -5.96
C GLU A 223 -4.60 -5.87 -5.62
N GLY A 224 -5.57 -6.32 -4.80
CA GLY A 224 -6.78 -5.56 -4.48
C GLY A 224 -6.51 -4.19 -3.86
N THR A 225 -5.56 -4.09 -2.92
CA THR A 225 -5.24 -2.81 -2.27
C THR A 225 -4.50 -1.87 -3.23
N ALA A 226 -3.59 -2.40 -4.05
CA ALA A 226 -2.91 -1.61 -5.08
C ALA A 226 -3.90 -1.05 -6.13
N VAL A 227 -4.91 -1.82 -6.52
CA VAL A 227 -5.99 -1.37 -7.43
C VAL A 227 -6.86 -0.29 -6.78
N LYS A 228 -7.15 -0.40 -5.48
CA LYS A 228 -7.91 0.65 -4.76
C LYS A 228 -7.13 1.95 -4.68
N LEU A 229 -5.83 1.88 -4.38
CA LEU A 229 -4.95 3.04 -4.41
C LEU A 229 -4.95 3.69 -5.80
N LYS A 230 -4.91 2.87 -6.86
CA LYS A 230 -5.09 3.36 -8.24
C LYS A 230 -6.37 4.17 -8.40
N ASN A 231 -7.52 3.58 -8.06
CA ASN A 231 -8.80 4.24 -8.25
C ASN A 231 -8.94 5.52 -7.41
N PHE A 232 -8.41 5.51 -6.18
CA PHE A 232 -8.37 6.66 -5.30
C PHE A 232 -7.54 7.79 -5.92
N LEU A 233 -6.30 7.51 -6.33
CA LEU A 233 -5.40 8.51 -6.93
C LEU A 233 -5.94 9.05 -8.25
N GLU A 234 -6.48 8.19 -9.12
CA GLU A 234 -7.08 8.61 -10.39
C GLU A 234 -8.22 9.62 -10.16
N LYS A 235 -9.03 9.40 -9.11
CA LYS A 235 -10.16 10.25 -8.78
C LYS A 235 -9.75 11.56 -8.11
N GLU A 236 -8.96 11.49 -7.03
CA GLU A 236 -8.63 12.67 -6.23
C GLU A 236 -7.64 13.61 -6.92
N LEU A 237 -6.78 13.08 -7.80
CA LEU A 237 -5.76 13.88 -8.51
C LEU A 237 -6.10 14.15 -9.98
N HIS A 238 -7.27 13.70 -10.45
CA HIS A 238 -7.72 13.85 -11.84
C HIS A 238 -6.67 13.37 -12.87
N LEU A 239 -5.96 12.26 -12.55
CA LEU A 239 -4.76 11.83 -13.29
C LEU A 239 -5.02 11.55 -14.77
N ARG A 240 -6.21 11.04 -15.10
CA ARG A 240 -6.60 10.75 -16.49
C ARG A 240 -6.69 12.00 -17.35
N GLU A 241 -7.15 13.12 -16.78
CA GLU A 241 -7.19 14.41 -17.48
C GLU A 241 -5.77 14.95 -17.75
N LYS A 242 -4.82 14.57 -16.88
CA LYS A 242 -3.40 14.91 -16.99
C LYS A 242 -2.60 13.94 -17.87
N GLY A 243 -3.23 12.92 -18.44
CA GLY A 243 -2.55 11.90 -19.25
C GLY A 243 -1.58 11.04 -18.44
N ILE A 244 -1.92 10.75 -17.18
CA ILE A 244 -1.13 9.92 -16.27
C ILE A 244 -1.93 8.67 -15.92
N ASP A 245 -1.37 7.50 -16.20
CA ASP A 245 -1.97 6.22 -15.83
C ASP A 245 -1.43 5.69 -14.50
N VAL A 246 -2.23 4.89 -13.80
CA VAL A 246 -1.77 4.19 -12.60
C VAL A 246 -1.64 2.68 -12.85
N ILE A 247 -0.46 2.13 -12.57
CA ILE A 247 -0.13 0.72 -12.71
C ILE A 247 -0.13 0.07 -11.32
N PRO A 248 -1.10 -0.81 -11.01
CA PRO A 248 -1.10 -1.57 -9.77
C PRO A 248 -0.13 -2.75 -9.85
N LEU A 249 0.64 -2.97 -8.79
CA LEU A 249 1.60 -4.06 -8.67
C LEU A 249 1.45 -4.85 -7.37
N LYS A 250 1.59 -6.17 -7.48
CA LYS A 250 1.80 -7.05 -6.32
C LYS A 250 3.29 -7.10 -5.95
N ILE A 251 3.57 -6.95 -4.66
CA ILE A 251 4.89 -7.10 -4.05
C ILE A 251 5.00 -8.50 -3.45
N GLU A 252 5.85 -9.35 -4.00
CA GLU A 252 6.19 -10.63 -3.36
C GLU A 252 7.31 -10.46 -2.33
N ASN A 253 8.31 -9.65 -2.68
CA ASN A 253 9.43 -9.28 -1.83
C ASN A 253 10.10 -8.01 -2.39
N LYS A 254 10.96 -7.37 -1.60
CA LYS A 254 11.65 -6.13 -2.00
C LYS A 254 12.45 -6.26 -3.30
N ARG A 255 13.08 -7.42 -3.55
CA ARG A 255 13.92 -7.65 -4.75
C ARG A 255 13.06 -7.76 -6.02
N ASP A 256 11.96 -8.50 -5.94
CA ASP A 256 10.97 -8.59 -7.01
C ASP A 256 10.35 -7.21 -7.29
N PHE A 257 10.02 -6.46 -6.25
CA PHE A 257 9.44 -5.12 -6.38
C PHE A 257 10.37 -4.18 -7.17
N ARG A 258 11.65 -4.08 -6.79
CA ARG A 258 12.64 -3.28 -7.53
C ARG A 258 12.75 -3.70 -8.99
N ARG A 259 12.86 -5.01 -9.24
CA ARG A 259 12.95 -5.53 -10.63
C ARG A 259 11.73 -5.14 -11.47
N LYS A 260 10.52 -5.23 -10.92
CA LYS A 260 9.29 -4.81 -11.60
C LYS A 260 9.29 -3.31 -11.90
N LEU A 261 9.71 -2.48 -10.94
CA LEU A 261 9.83 -1.03 -11.12
C LEU A 261 10.84 -0.66 -12.21
N THR A 262 12.02 -1.28 -12.22
CA THR A 262 13.05 -1.04 -13.25
C THR A 262 12.52 -1.36 -14.64
N ARG A 263 11.82 -2.49 -14.80
CA ARG A 263 11.24 -2.87 -16.09
C ARG A 263 10.18 -1.88 -16.59
N ILE A 264 9.34 -1.36 -15.70
CA ILE A 264 8.35 -0.34 -16.07
C ILE A 264 9.07 0.94 -16.50
N ARG A 265 10.14 1.32 -15.81
CA ARG A 265 10.92 2.52 -16.12
C ARG A 265 11.65 2.46 -17.47
N GLU A 266 11.97 1.27 -17.97
CA GLU A 266 12.57 1.10 -19.30
C GLU A 266 11.61 1.51 -20.43
N GLU A 267 10.30 1.36 -20.21
CA GLU A 267 9.26 1.62 -21.21
C GLU A 267 8.43 2.88 -20.94
N LYS A 268 8.35 3.31 -19.67
CA LYS A 268 7.43 4.34 -19.17
C LYS A 268 8.16 5.33 -18.26
N ASN A 269 7.68 6.57 -18.23
CA ASN A 269 8.15 7.57 -17.29
C ASN A 269 7.41 7.41 -15.95
N VAL A 270 8.07 6.79 -14.97
CA VAL A 270 7.52 6.57 -13.63
C VAL A 270 7.64 7.85 -12.82
N LEU A 271 6.55 8.59 -12.68
CA LEU A 271 6.51 9.87 -11.95
C LEU A 271 6.61 9.67 -10.43
N ALA A 272 5.98 8.61 -9.92
CA ALA A 272 5.90 8.33 -8.50
C ALA A 272 5.62 6.85 -8.22
N VAL A 273 6.04 6.38 -7.05
CA VAL A 273 5.74 5.05 -6.50
C VAL A 273 5.02 5.21 -5.17
N VAL A 274 3.83 4.66 -5.08
CA VAL A 274 2.95 4.73 -3.92
C VAL A 274 2.82 3.35 -3.30
N SER A 275 3.40 3.14 -2.11
CA SER A 275 3.40 1.83 -1.47
C SER A 275 3.65 1.89 0.03
N ALA A 276 3.21 0.85 0.75
CA ALA A 276 3.59 0.59 2.13
C ALA A 276 5.04 0.08 2.27
N VAL A 277 5.69 -0.27 1.14
CA VAL A 277 7.09 -0.71 1.11
C VAL A 277 7.89 0.31 0.32
N ASP A 278 8.89 0.91 0.96
CA ASP A 278 9.86 1.75 0.27
C ASP A 278 10.71 0.87 -0.68
N PRO A 279 10.79 1.20 -1.99
CA PRO A 279 11.68 0.52 -2.92
C PRO A 279 13.17 0.70 -2.59
N GLU A 280 13.52 1.66 -1.72
CA GLU A 280 14.89 2.04 -1.33
C GLU A 280 15.73 2.44 -2.55
N ASP A 281 15.12 3.19 -3.45
CA ASP A 281 15.73 3.68 -4.69
C ASP A 281 15.41 5.16 -4.84
N GLU A 282 16.42 5.99 -4.59
CA GLU A 282 16.34 7.47 -4.60
C GLU A 282 15.94 8.04 -5.97
N SER A 283 16.02 7.23 -7.02
CA SER A 283 15.63 7.67 -8.36
C SER A 283 14.11 7.70 -8.58
N PHE A 284 13.31 7.16 -7.65
CA PHE A 284 11.86 7.26 -7.66
C PHE A 284 11.35 8.25 -6.60
N VAL A 285 10.31 9.00 -6.95
CA VAL A 285 9.53 9.73 -5.94
C VAL A 285 8.65 8.74 -5.20
N TYR A 286 9.15 8.29 -4.04
CA TYR A 286 8.40 7.40 -3.16
C TYR A 286 7.40 8.18 -2.29
N ILE A 287 6.19 7.62 -2.17
CA ILE A 287 5.14 8.08 -1.28
C ILE A 287 4.62 6.89 -0.48
N SER A 288 4.61 7.07 0.83
CA SER A 288 4.01 6.12 1.76
C SER A 288 2.50 6.03 1.55
N THR A 289 1.93 4.82 1.65
CA THR A 289 0.47 4.63 1.68
C THR A 289 -0.18 5.44 2.81
N SER A 290 0.54 5.64 3.92
CA SER A 290 0.04 6.38 5.07
C SER A 290 -0.15 7.87 4.81
N GLU A 291 0.61 8.45 3.88
CA GLU A 291 0.54 9.88 3.54
C GLU A 291 -0.69 10.24 2.71
N ILE A 292 -1.36 9.27 2.08
CA ILE A 292 -2.41 9.51 1.09
C ILE A 292 -3.69 10.07 1.72
N PHE A 293 -3.94 9.85 3.01
CA PHE A 293 -5.21 10.23 3.66
C PHE A 293 -5.24 11.66 4.22
N ASP A 294 -4.09 12.30 4.40
CA ASP A 294 -4.05 13.70 4.80
C ASP A 294 -4.20 14.58 3.55
N ARG A 295 -5.26 15.40 3.49
CA ARG A 295 -5.47 16.35 2.38
C ARG A 295 -4.26 17.24 2.11
N ARG A 296 -3.49 17.62 3.14
CA ARG A 296 -2.26 18.41 2.95
C ARG A 296 -1.18 17.63 2.19
N ASN A 297 -1.08 16.34 2.44
CA ASN A 297 -0.12 15.47 1.76
C ASN A 297 -0.56 15.16 0.32
N ILE A 298 -1.86 15.01 0.06
CA ILE A 298 -2.40 14.90 -1.30
C ILE A 298 -2.06 16.15 -2.13
N HIS A 299 -2.26 17.36 -1.58
CA HIS A 299 -1.89 18.59 -2.30
C HIS A 299 -0.39 18.70 -2.55
N ARG A 300 0.45 18.30 -1.59
CA ARG A 300 1.91 18.23 -1.77
C ARG A 300 2.30 17.22 -2.85
N LEU A 301 1.62 16.07 -2.89
CA LEU A 301 1.81 15.04 -3.90
C LEU A 301 1.41 15.57 -5.28
N GLN A 302 0.28 16.26 -5.38
CA GLN A 302 -0.17 16.92 -6.60
C GLN A 302 0.87 17.91 -7.12
N GLY A 303 1.40 18.78 -6.26
CA GLY A 303 2.46 19.72 -6.63
C GLY A 303 3.75 19.04 -7.15
N LYS A 304 4.15 17.91 -6.55
CA LYS A 304 5.31 17.13 -7.04
C LYS A 304 5.05 16.49 -8.40
N ILE A 305 3.86 15.88 -8.58
CA ILE A 305 3.46 15.26 -9.85
C ILE A 305 3.36 16.33 -10.96
N ASP A 306 2.81 17.49 -10.63
CA ASP A 306 2.64 18.60 -11.56
C ASP A 306 3.99 19.21 -11.96
N ALA A 307 4.93 19.36 -11.02
CA ALA A 307 6.30 19.80 -11.31
C ALA A 307 7.04 18.82 -12.25
N LEU A 308 6.94 17.50 -12.00
CA LEU A 308 7.60 16.48 -12.83
C LEU A 308 7.01 16.40 -14.25
N SER A 309 5.69 16.50 -14.37
CA SER A 309 4.99 16.56 -15.66
C SER A 309 5.39 17.80 -16.47
N GLN A 310 5.60 18.94 -15.80
CA GLN A 310 6.03 20.17 -16.47
C GLN A 310 7.50 20.16 -16.87
N LEU A 311 8.40 19.56 -16.08
CA LEU A 311 9.79 19.38 -16.48
C LEU A 311 9.94 18.55 -17.76
N GLU A 312 9.14 17.51 -17.93
CA GLU A 312 9.09 16.75 -19.18
C GLU A 312 8.55 17.61 -20.34
N THR A 313 7.52 18.43 -20.09
CA THR A 313 7.00 19.36 -21.10
C THR A 313 8.08 20.36 -21.52
N ILE A 314 8.85 20.89 -20.57
CA ILE A 314 9.99 21.78 -20.84
C ILE A 314 11.04 21.06 -21.70
N ASP A 315 11.40 19.82 -21.37
CA ASP A 315 12.35 19.03 -22.17
C ASP A 315 11.87 18.76 -23.60
N ASN A 316 10.58 18.45 -23.77
CA ASN A 316 10.00 18.19 -25.10
C ASN A 316 9.99 19.45 -25.99
N MET A 317 9.98 20.64 -25.39
CA MET A 317 10.06 21.89 -26.15
C MET A 317 11.46 22.16 -26.72
N ARG A 318 12.48 21.40 -26.31
CA ARG A 318 13.85 21.56 -26.81
C ARG A 318 13.95 21.45 -28.32
N ASP A 319 13.31 20.44 -28.91
CA ASP A 319 13.32 20.22 -30.35
C ASP A 319 12.53 21.31 -31.08
N VAL A 320 11.40 21.75 -30.51
CA VAL A 320 10.61 22.87 -31.05
C VAL A 320 11.45 24.15 -31.13
N ILE A 321 12.19 24.48 -30.06
CA ILE A 321 13.08 25.64 -30.04
C ILE A 321 14.21 25.47 -31.06
N LYS A 322 14.82 24.28 -31.14
CA LYS A 322 15.91 23.98 -32.06
C LYS A 322 15.52 24.14 -33.53
N GLU A 323 14.32 23.69 -33.90
CA GLU A 323 13.84 23.70 -35.28
C GLU A 323 13.33 25.08 -35.73
N ASN A 324 12.80 25.88 -34.80
CA ASN A 324 12.07 27.11 -35.15
C ASN A 324 12.82 28.40 -34.82
N LEU A 325 13.86 28.36 -33.96
CA LEU A 325 14.57 29.54 -33.49
C LEU A 325 16.08 29.41 -33.66
N GLY A 326 16.75 30.53 -33.94
CA GLY A 326 18.20 30.59 -34.09
C GLY A 326 18.98 30.73 -32.78
N ILE A 327 18.57 30.03 -31.73
CA ILE A 327 19.23 30.04 -30.41
C ILE A 327 19.68 28.62 -30.02
N ASP A 328 20.67 28.52 -29.14
CA ASP A 328 21.10 27.23 -28.58
C ASP A 328 20.00 26.66 -27.67
N SER A 329 19.29 25.64 -28.17
CA SER A 329 18.14 25.06 -27.47
C SER A 329 18.53 24.31 -26.19
N GLU A 330 19.73 23.72 -26.11
CA GLU A 330 20.20 23.03 -24.91
C GLU A 330 20.46 24.03 -23.79
N ARG A 331 21.20 25.10 -24.09
CA ARG A 331 21.48 26.19 -23.12
C ARG A 331 20.20 26.90 -22.71
N TYR A 332 19.27 27.09 -23.66
CA TYR A 332 17.98 27.71 -23.39
C TYR A 332 17.13 26.88 -22.42
N ILE A 333 16.93 25.59 -22.71
CA ILE A 333 16.12 24.71 -21.87
C ILE A 333 16.73 24.56 -20.47
N PHE A 334 18.05 24.48 -20.37
CA PHE A 334 18.75 24.46 -19.08
C PHE A 334 18.46 25.73 -18.25
N SER A 335 18.54 26.91 -18.88
CA SER A 335 18.24 28.19 -18.24
C SER A 335 16.76 28.29 -17.86
N PHE A 336 15.87 27.81 -18.72
CA PHE A 336 14.43 27.79 -18.47
C PHE A 336 14.07 26.91 -17.28
N LYS A 337 14.73 25.75 -17.11
CA LYS A 337 14.53 24.91 -15.92
C LYS A 337 14.91 25.64 -14.63
N LYS A 338 16.00 26.41 -14.61
CA LYS A 338 16.40 27.22 -13.45
C LYS A 338 15.40 28.35 -13.17
N PHE A 339 14.95 29.04 -14.22
CA PHE A 339 13.89 30.03 -14.15
C PHE A 339 12.60 29.43 -13.54
N PHE A 340 12.13 28.31 -14.08
CA PHE A 340 10.93 27.62 -13.64
C PHE A 340 11.02 27.18 -12.16
N VAL A 341 12.13 26.56 -11.77
CA VAL A 341 12.37 26.15 -10.36
C VAL A 341 12.39 27.35 -9.42
N THR A 342 12.93 28.49 -9.85
CA THR A 342 12.97 29.71 -9.03
C THR A 342 11.56 30.24 -8.75
N LEU A 343 10.68 30.23 -9.76
CA LEU A 343 9.28 30.61 -9.59
C LEU A 343 8.53 29.65 -8.67
N MET A 344 8.71 28.34 -8.89
CA MET A 344 8.10 27.31 -8.03
C MET A 344 8.53 27.44 -6.56
N ASN A 345 9.81 27.71 -6.30
CA ASN A 345 10.33 27.91 -4.94
C ASN A 345 9.78 29.17 -4.26
N ALA A 346 9.34 30.17 -5.04
CA ALA A 346 8.65 31.35 -4.55
C ALA A 346 7.15 31.13 -4.34
N GLY A 347 6.64 29.91 -4.60
CA GLY A 347 5.22 29.57 -4.46
C GLY A 347 4.35 29.93 -5.65
N VAL A 348 4.94 30.22 -6.81
CA VAL A 348 4.21 30.52 -8.04
C VAL A 348 3.74 29.23 -8.69
N GLU A 349 2.43 29.09 -8.90
CA GLU A 349 1.84 27.96 -9.61
C GLU A 349 1.69 28.28 -11.10
N LEU A 350 2.42 27.55 -11.95
CA LEU A 350 2.29 27.62 -13.40
C LEU A 350 1.52 26.42 -13.91
N ASN A 351 0.58 26.62 -14.83
CA ASN A 351 -0.06 25.52 -15.56
C ASN A 351 0.71 25.21 -16.86
N LYS A 352 0.33 24.13 -17.54
CA LYS A 352 1.01 23.68 -18.77
C LYS A 352 0.95 24.71 -19.90
N ASP A 353 -0.19 25.35 -20.10
CA ASP A 353 -0.40 26.32 -21.19
C ASP A 353 0.43 27.59 -20.97
N ILE A 354 0.44 28.11 -19.73
CA ILE A 354 1.27 29.23 -19.33
C ILE A 354 2.75 28.88 -19.49
N THR A 355 3.15 27.68 -19.08
CA THR A 355 4.55 27.21 -19.20
C THR A 355 4.98 27.15 -20.66
N ILE A 356 4.18 26.57 -21.56
CA ILE A 356 4.47 26.56 -23.00
C ILE A 356 4.55 27.98 -23.55
N GLY A 357 3.60 28.85 -23.16
CA GLY A 357 3.60 30.26 -23.53
C GLY A 357 4.88 30.99 -23.12
N LEU A 358 5.34 30.77 -21.89
CA LEU A 358 6.59 31.33 -21.36
C LEU A 358 7.81 30.80 -22.11
N ILE A 359 7.88 29.49 -22.38
CA ILE A 359 8.98 28.87 -23.14
C ILE A 359 9.08 29.52 -24.52
N ILE A 360 7.98 29.73 -25.22
CA ILE A 360 7.99 30.33 -26.56
C ILE A 360 8.32 31.82 -26.48
N HIS A 361 7.70 32.54 -25.55
CA HIS A 361 7.86 33.99 -25.42
C HIS A 361 9.31 34.37 -25.09
N ILE A 362 9.89 33.76 -24.06
CA ILE A 362 11.26 34.08 -23.64
C ILE A 362 12.26 33.69 -24.73
N ALA A 363 12.10 32.52 -25.37
CA ALA A 363 12.96 32.11 -26.47
C ALA A 363 12.93 33.10 -27.64
N CYS A 364 11.73 33.56 -28.02
CA CYS A 364 11.57 34.58 -29.05
C CYS A 364 12.20 35.92 -28.66
N ALA A 365 12.06 36.34 -27.40
CA ALA A 365 12.67 37.57 -26.90
C ALA A 365 14.20 37.50 -26.95
N ILE A 366 14.79 36.40 -26.48
CA ILE A 366 16.24 36.15 -26.54
C ILE A 366 16.72 36.16 -28.00
N GLU A 367 16.04 35.47 -28.92
CA GLU A 367 16.42 35.46 -30.33
C GLU A 367 16.42 36.87 -30.94
N ARG A 368 15.42 37.70 -30.60
CA ARG A 368 15.33 39.09 -31.07
C ARG A 368 16.46 39.95 -30.53
N ILE A 369 16.78 39.83 -29.24
CA ILE A 369 17.87 40.57 -28.58
C ILE A 369 19.21 40.22 -29.24
N LEU A 370 19.51 38.92 -29.40
CA LEU A 370 20.73 38.45 -30.05
C LEU A 370 20.86 38.94 -31.49
N ARG A 371 19.75 39.04 -32.21
CA ARG A 371 19.69 39.55 -33.59
C ARG A 371 19.58 41.06 -33.70
N ARG A 372 19.62 41.79 -32.58
CA ARG A 372 19.45 43.26 -32.50
C ARG A 372 18.19 43.77 -33.21
N ARG A 373 17.10 43.01 -33.10
CA ARG A 373 15.78 43.39 -33.63
C ARG A 373 15.01 44.19 -32.59
N GLU A 374 14.09 45.03 -33.06
CA GLU A 374 13.20 45.76 -32.14
C GLU A 374 12.28 44.80 -31.38
N LEU A 375 12.21 45.02 -30.07
CA LEU A 375 11.27 44.37 -29.18
C LEU A 375 9.91 45.10 -29.19
N PRO A 376 8.79 44.41 -28.94
CA PRO A 376 7.49 45.04 -28.86
C PRO A 376 7.47 46.17 -27.82
N LEU A 377 7.05 47.38 -28.22
CA LEU A 377 6.87 48.51 -27.32
C LEU A 377 5.67 48.29 -26.40
N ILE A 378 5.91 48.27 -25.10
CA ILE A 378 4.87 48.21 -24.08
C ILE A 378 4.67 49.62 -23.52
N LYS A 379 3.48 50.16 -23.73
CA LYS A 379 3.11 51.44 -23.13
C LYS A 379 2.81 51.24 -21.64
N ASN A 380 3.29 52.16 -20.81
CA ASN A 380 3.03 52.22 -19.37
C ASN A 380 3.56 51.03 -18.55
N PHE A 381 4.71 50.44 -18.93
CA PHE A 381 5.30 49.36 -18.13
C PHE A 381 5.74 49.85 -16.74
N ASP A 382 6.11 51.12 -16.59
CA ASP A 382 6.44 51.76 -15.31
C ASP A 382 5.29 51.69 -14.29
N ASP A 383 4.04 51.78 -14.76
CA ASP A 383 2.88 51.70 -13.87
C ASP A 383 2.67 50.26 -13.38
N PHE A 384 2.93 49.26 -14.23
CA PHE A 384 2.87 47.84 -13.82
C PHE A 384 3.92 47.51 -12.76
N ILE A 385 5.16 47.99 -12.92
CA ILE A 385 6.23 47.79 -11.94
C ILE A 385 5.84 48.39 -10.59
N LYS A 386 5.23 49.57 -10.57
CA LYS A 386 4.78 50.21 -9.32
C LYS A 386 3.64 49.46 -8.62
N HIS A 387 2.76 48.81 -9.38
CA HIS A 387 1.62 48.07 -8.82
C HIS A 387 2.02 46.67 -8.33
N TYR A 388 3.06 46.07 -8.91
CA TYR A 388 3.51 44.70 -8.63
C TYR A 388 5.04 44.61 -8.43
N PRO A 389 5.61 45.31 -7.44
CA PRO A 389 7.05 45.40 -7.28
C PRO A 389 7.69 44.06 -6.88
N ASP A 390 7.04 43.29 -6.00
CA ASP A 390 7.56 42.01 -5.51
C ASP A 390 7.58 40.95 -6.62
N GLU A 391 6.50 40.89 -7.42
CA GLU A 391 6.40 40.02 -8.58
C GLU A 391 7.44 40.38 -9.64
N PHE A 392 7.63 41.69 -9.89
CA PHE A 392 8.63 42.17 -10.84
C PHE A 392 10.05 41.82 -10.40
N ASP A 393 10.39 42.03 -9.12
CA ASP A 393 11.70 41.69 -8.57
C ASP A 393 11.99 40.18 -8.65
N LEU A 394 10.97 39.34 -8.41
CA LEU A 394 11.10 37.89 -8.59
C LEU A 394 11.40 37.54 -10.05
N ILE A 395 10.70 38.15 -11.00
CA ILE A 395 10.91 37.90 -12.43
C ILE A 395 12.28 38.40 -12.88
N LYS A 396 12.70 39.62 -12.48
CA LYS A 396 14.04 40.15 -12.76
C LYS A 396 15.12 39.22 -12.23
N LYS A 397 14.96 38.72 -10.99
CA LYS A 397 15.88 37.72 -10.44
C LYS A 397 15.89 36.44 -11.26
N ALA A 398 14.72 35.92 -11.65
CA ALA A 398 14.63 34.66 -12.37
C ALA A 398 15.19 34.76 -13.81
N VAL A 399 15.07 35.91 -14.49
CA VAL A 399 15.58 36.05 -15.86
C VAL A 399 17.11 36.16 -15.96
N THR A 400 17.81 36.44 -14.85
CA THR A 400 19.28 36.50 -14.81
C THR A 400 19.96 35.23 -15.33
N PHE A 401 19.33 34.05 -15.17
CA PHE A 401 19.86 32.80 -15.72
C PHE A 401 19.97 32.82 -17.25
N PHE A 402 19.09 33.55 -17.94
CA PHE A 402 19.18 33.73 -19.38
C PHE A 402 20.19 34.82 -19.75
N GLU A 403 20.23 35.92 -18.99
CA GLU A 403 21.18 37.02 -19.19
C GLU A 403 22.63 36.53 -19.11
N GLU A 404 22.94 35.73 -18.08
CA GLU A 404 24.26 35.13 -17.88
C GLU A 404 24.62 34.10 -18.96
N GLU A 405 23.69 33.22 -19.35
CA GLU A 405 24.00 32.16 -20.32
C GLU A 405 24.10 32.66 -21.76
N PHE A 406 23.32 33.66 -22.13
CA PHE A 406 23.28 34.21 -23.49
C PHE A 406 24.09 35.50 -23.66
N ASP A 407 24.67 36.04 -22.57
CA ASP A 407 25.40 37.32 -22.56
C ASP A 407 24.54 38.47 -23.14
N ILE A 408 23.34 38.61 -22.58
CA ILE A 408 22.34 39.61 -22.98
C ILE A 408 21.77 40.34 -21.76
N GLU A 409 21.13 41.48 -22.00
CA GLU A 409 20.31 42.18 -21.01
C GLU A 409 18.85 42.11 -21.44
N ILE A 410 17.98 41.60 -20.57
CA ILE A 410 16.55 41.50 -20.83
C ILE A 410 15.88 42.80 -20.34
N PRO A 411 15.30 43.61 -21.25
CA PRO A 411 14.72 44.90 -20.86
C PRO A 411 13.55 44.74 -19.90
N ASP A 412 13.34 45.75 -19.06
CA ASP A 412 12.25 45.75 -18.07
C ASP A 412 10.86 45.58 -18.69
N GLY A 413 10.67 46.08 -19.92
CA GLY A 413 9.43 45.84 -20.68
C GLY A 413 9.16 44.34 -20.92
N GLU A 414 10.18 43.56 -21.30
CA GLU A 414 10.03 42.11 -21.47
C GLU A 414 9.81 41.41 -20.13
N CYS A 415 10.47 41.88 -19.06
CA CYS A 415 10.21 41.38 -17.71
C CYS A 415 8.74 41.59 -17.28
N VAL A 416 8.15 42.74 -17.65
CA VAL A 416 6.71 42.99 -17.41
C VAL A 416 5.83 42.06 -18.25
N MET A 417 6.20 41.69 -19.49
CA MET A 417 5.43 40.70 -20.27
C MET A 417 5.48 39.32 -19.67
N ILE A 418 6.66 38.89 -19.24
CA ILE A 418 6.85 37.62 -18.54
C ILE A 418 6.01 37.62 -17.25
N MET A 419 6.06 38.70 -16.47
CA MET A 419 5.23 38.86 -15.27
C MET A 419 3.73 38.76 -15.58
N LYS A 420 3.26 39.43 -16.63
CA LYS A 420 1.86 39.34 -17.07
C LYS A 420 1.45 37.92 -17.45
N LEU A 421 2.32 37.17 -18.12
CA LEU A 421 2.05 35.78 -18.46
C LEU A 421 2.01 34.88 -17.22
N VAL A 422 2.93 35.09 -16.27
CA VAL A 422 3.01 34.32 -15.02
C VAL A 422 1.77 34.55 -14.14
N TYR A 423 1.35 35.81 -13.97
CA TYR A 423 0.28 36.18 -13.04
C TYR A 423 -1.07 36.47 -13.71
N SER A 424 -1.18 36.32 -15.03
CA SER A 424 -2.37 36.62 -15.83
C SER A 424 -2.91 38.06 -15.61
N LEU A 425 -2.02 39.05 -15.63
CA LEU A 425 -2.30 40.48 -15.34
C LEU A 425 -2.65 41.33 -16.56
#